data_AF-A0A5Q4ET97-F1
#
_entry.id   AF-A0A5Q4ET97-F1
#
_cell.length_a   1.000
_cell.length_b   1.000
_cell.length_c   1.000
_cell.angle_alpha   90.00
_cell.angle_beta   90.00
_cell.angle_gamma   90.00
#
_symmetry.space_group_name_H-M   'P 1'
#
loop_
_entity.id
_entity.type
_entity.pdbx_description
1 polymer ?
#
loop_
_entity_poly.entity_id
_entity_poly.type
_entity_poly.pdbx_seq_one_letter_code
_entity_poly.pdbx_strand_id
1 'polypeptide(L)'
;MMTNSAKRTALTVRGKVADPELWHQHGQEISIGCSMCPELALCGGLSIRAPIYNCLDLCCGTPELCNRYACPNQRRYSTLVNEANGLELTPYRRRVSPMITSQDYVPCILDVGNLVGPLSIPTVAISLYSIIDYRTGLSRYSSREQLLKKFKINPTAHVIIAATGEDRLVERFWEVLRPKKTAESLHRLRPTLIATPNFSMHANTVRHDNLVSMARIAACFNEFASVGLPVALHINGRTPHDFRRWVDYLRSSSGIYAVSYEMGTVGKSATRRAWHAEQLIALAQAVDRPLTLLLRGGSAHLRNFATAFDRVITLDTSALMKSKMRKSATRAGGQLTWRSAPTSPGEAIDELFLHNVRILRRETNAAVSVVGNHASAFTDNHWIAHTHPSTN
;
A
#
# COMPACT_ATOMS: atom_id res chain seq x y z
N MET A 1 19.75 9.83 -27.35
CA MET A 1 18.34 10.25 -27.53
C MET A 1 17.51 9.63 -26.41
N MET A 2 17.08 10.46 -25.46
CA MET A 2 16.18 10.09 -24.37
C MET A 2 14.74 10.30 -24.81
N THR A 3 13.86 9.30 -24.65
CA THR A 3 12.41 9.54 -24.61
C THR A 3 11.68 8.52 -23.71
N ASN A 4 11.00 9.08 -22.71
CA ASN A 4 9.79 8.61 -22.02
C ASN A 4 9.78 7.24 -21.32
N SER A 5 10.29 7.24 -20.08
CA SER A 5 9.81 6.35 -19.02
C SER A 5 8.41 6.81 -18.57
N ALA A 6 7.36 6.24 -19.17
CA ALA A 6 6.00 6.45 -18.71
C ALA A 6 5.80 5.73 -17.37
N LYS A 7 5.46 6.50 -16.34
CA LYS A 7 5.09 6.04 -14.99
C LYS A 7 3.96 5.01 -15.08
N ARG A 8 4.21 3.77 -14.65
CA ARG A 8 3.20 2.72 -14.50
C ARG A 8 2.75 2.72 -13.04
N THR A 9 1.48 3.02 -12.82
CA THR A 9 0.81 2.94 -11.50
C THR A 9 -0.29 1.90 -11.54
N ALA A 10 -0.68 1.38 -10.36
CA ALA A 10 -1.61 0.27 -10.13
C ALA A 10 -2.95 0.28 -10.90
N LEU A 11 -3.36 1.41 -11.49
CA LEU A 11 -4.58 1.54 -12.28
C LEU A 11 -4.35 2.06 -13.69
N THR A 12 -3.11 2.05 -14.20
CA THR A 12 -2.81 2.57 -15.54
C THR A 12 -2.27 1.50 -16.47
N VAL A 13 -2.99 1.24 -17.57
CA VAL A 13 -2.38 0.62 -18.76
C VAL A 13 -1.94 1.74 -19.69
N ARG A 14 -0.63 1.82 -19.95
CA ARG A 14 -0.01 2.87 -20.76
C ARG A 14 -0.31 4.31 -20.30
N GLY A 15 -0.46 4.52 -18.99
CA GLY A 15 -0.74 5.86 -18.43
C GLY A 15 -2.20 6.32 -18.54
N LYS A 16 -3.12 5.50 -19.08
CA LYS A 16 -4.57 5.78 -19.04
C LYS A 16 -5.19 5.15 -17.79
N VAL A 17 -5.98 5.92 -17.05
CA VAL A 17 -6.80 5.43 -15.92
C VAL A 17 -7.61 4.23 -16.40
N ALA A 18 -7.64 3.16 -15.60
CA ALA A 18 -8.45 1.99 -15.88
C ALA A 18 -9.90 2.43 -16.12
N ASP A 19 -10.48 1.90 -17.19
CA ASP A 19 -11.84 2.23 -17.63
C ASP A 19 -12.82 2.17 -16.44
N PRO A 20 -13.54 3.27 -16.10
CA PRO A 20 -14.54 3.27 -15.05
C PRO A 20 -15.64 2.22 -15.21
N GLU A 21 -15.86 1.71 -16.42
CA GLU A 21 -16.79 0.60 -16.67
C GLU A 21 -16.32 -0.72 -16.07
N LEU A 22 -15.01 -0.88 -15.83
CA LEU A 22 -14.38 -2.07 -15.25
C LEU A 22 -14.31 -2.03 -13.71
N TRP A 23 -14.71 -0.91 -13.10
CA TRP A 23 -14.79 -0.78 -11.65
C TRP A 23 -16.06 -1.42 -11.12
N HIS A 24 -15.96 -1.97 -9.92
CA HIS A 24 -17.13 -2.50 -9.21
C HIS A 24 -18.22 -1.42 -9.09
N GLN A 25 -19.46 -1.81 -9.41
CA GLN A 25 -20.64 -0.95 -9.34
C GLN A 25 -21.59 -1.50 -8.29
N HIS A 26 -21.90 -0.68 -7.29
CA HIS A 26 -22.87 -1.04 -6.27
C HIS A 26 -24.26 -1.22 -6.90
N GLY A 27 -24.96 -2.31 -6.54
CA GLY A 27 -26.28 -2.62 -7.08
C GLY A 27 -26.30 -3.25 -8.48
N GLN A 28 -25.14 -3.37 -9.14
CA GLN A 28 -25.04 -4.10 -10.41
C GLN A 28 -25.03 -5.61 -10.14
N GLU A 29 -25.80 -6.35 -10.93
CA GLU A 29 -25.77 -7.82 -10.91
C GLU A 29 -24.38 -8.34 -11.30
N ILE A 30 -24.02 -9.51 -10.79
CA ILE A 30 -22.77 -10.17 -11.19
C ILE A 30 -22.84 -10.54 -12.68
N SER A 31 -21.73 -10.48 -13.40
CA SER A 31 -21.63 -10.96 -14.78
C SER A 31 -22.11 -12.41 -14.86
N ILE A 32 -22.92 -12.73 -15.89
CA ILE A 32 -23.63 -14.01 -16.01
C ILE A 32 -22.68 -15.20 -15.88
N GLY A 33 -21.53 -15.16 -16.56
CA GLY A 33 -20.52 -16.22 -16.52
C GLY A 33 -19.77 -16.36 -15.20
N CYS A 34 -19.95 -15.46 -14.22
CA CYS A 34 -19.41 -15.63 -12.88
C CYS A 34 -20.27 -16.58 -12.02
N SER A 35 -21.57 -16.72 -12.30
CA SER A 35 -22.50 -17.52 -11.48
C SER A 35 -22.11 -19.00 -11.37
N MET A 36 -21.52 -19.55 -12.43
CA MET A 36 -21.07 -20.94 -12.53
C MET A 36 -19.55 -21.09 -12.34
N CYS A 37 -18.85 -20.02 -11.95
CA CYS A 37 -17.40 -20.05 -11.81
C CYS A 37 -17.01 -20.78 -10.50
N PRO A 38 -16.09 -21.76 -10.53
CA PRO A 38 -15.62 -22.43 -9.31
C PRO A 38 -15.00 -21.46 -8.30
N GLU A 39 -14.40 -20.37 -8.78
CA GLU A 39 -13.77 -19.33 -7.96
C GLU A 39 -14.74 -18.23 -7.50
N LEU A 40 -16.05 -18.38 -7.73
CA LEU A 40 -17.04 -17.36 -7.33
C LEU A 40 -17.00 -17.10 -5.82
N ALA A 41 -16.94 -18.17 -5.02
CA ALA A 41 -16.84 -18.07 -3.57
C ALA A 41 -15.59 -17.31 -3.12
N LEU A 42 -14.51 -17.42 -3.90
CA LEU A 42 -13.21 -16.83 -3.59
C LEU A 42 -13.06 -15.39 -4.07
N CYS A 43 -13.62 -15.04 -5.22
CA CYS A 43 -13.39 -13.73 -5.84
C CYS A 43 -14.59 -12.78 -5.74
N GLY A 44 -15.78 -13.31 -5.40
CA GLY A 44 -17.04 -12.59 -5.33
C GLY A 44 -17.65 -12.21 -6.70
N GLY A 45 -17.07 -12.68 -7.80
CA GLY A 45 -17.50 -12.34 -9.15
C GLY A 45 -17.17 -10.90 -9.57
N LEU A 46 -17.75 -10.48 -10.69
CA LEU A 46 -17.62 -9.13 -11.24
C LEU A 46 -19.00 -8.47 -11.37
N SER A 47 -19.30 -7.50 -10.52
CA SER A 47 -20.43 -6.58 -10.70
C SER A 47 -19.91 -5.29 -11.33
N ILE A 48 -19.86 -5.24 -12.66
CA ILE A 48 -19.27 -4.11 -13.43
C ILE A 48 -20.20 -3.72 -14.59
N ARG A 49 -20.00 -2.52 -15.17
CA ARG A 49 -20.81 -2.02 -16.29
C ARG A 49 -20.37 -2.56 -17.65
N ALA A 50 -19.09 -2.89 -17.79
CA ALA A 50 -18.55 -3.38 -19.05
C ALA A 50 -19.30 -4.65 -19.52
N PRO A 51 -19.62 -4.78 -20.82
CA PRO A 51 -20.41 -5.88 -21.36
C PRO A 51 -19.55 -7.16 -21.52
N ILE A 52 -19.15 -7.75 -20.40
CA ILE A 52 -18.38 -9.00 -20.36
C ILE A 52 -19.23 -10.14 -19.78
N TYR A 53 -19.01 -11.34 -20.30
CA TYR A 53 -19.60 -12.57 -19.78
C TYR A 53 -18.95 -12.98 -18.45
N ASN A 54 -17.61 -12.95 -18.36
CA ASN A 54 -16.87 -13.17 -17.12
C ASN A 54 -15.45 -12.57 -17.19
N CYS A 55 -14.64 -12.77 -16.15
CA CYS A 55 -13.30 -12.17 -16.10
C CYS A 55 -12.33 -12.66 -17.19
N LEU A 56 -12.59 -13.79 -17.84
CA LEU A 56 -11.75 -14.34 -18.91
C LEU A 56 -11.83 -13.51 -20.20
N ASP A 57 -12.89 -12.71 -20.39
CA ASP A 57 -12.97 -11.72 -21.47
C ASP A 57 -11.91 -10.62 -21.32
N LEU A 58 -11.33 -10.48 -20.11
CA LEU A 58 -10.19 -9.59 -19.85
C LEU A 58 -8.83 -10.29 -20.03
N CYS A 59 -8.82 -11.57 -20.45
CA CYS A 59 -7.59 -12.28 -20.76
C CYS A 59 -7.00 -11.81 -22.10
N CYS A 60 -5.71 -12.07 -22.29
CA CYS A 60 -4.93 -11.73 -23.48
C CYS A 60 -5.38 -12.43 -24.78
N GLY A 61 -6.25 -13.45 -24.72
CA GLY A 61 -6.73 -14.24 -25.87
C GLY A 61 -5.65 -15.06 -26.60
N THR A 62 -4.36 -14.89 -26.24
CA THR A 62 -3.19 -15.45 -26.93
C THR A 62 -2.21 -16.01 -25.90
N PRO A 63 -2.28 -17.31 -25.57
CA PRO A 63 -1.44 -17.97 -24.56
C PRO A 63 0.06 -17.66 -24.70
N GLU A 64 0.59 -17.72 -25.93
CA GLU A 64 2.01 -17.54 -26.24
C GLU A 64 2.51 -16.10 -26.03
N LEU A 65 1.60 -15.12 -26.13
CA LEU A 65 1.91 -13.68 -26.02
C LEU A 65 1.35 -13.09 -24.72
N CYS A 66 0.83 -13.92 -23.83
CA CYS A 66 0.14 -13.48 -22.65
C CYS A 66 1.12 -12.83 -21.67
N ASN A 67 0.98 -11.52 -21.48
CA ASN A 67 1.78 -10.75 -20.52
C ASN A 67 1.03 -10.46 -19.21
N ARG A 68 -0.14 -11.09 -19.02
CA ARG A 68 -0.92 -11.01 -17.77
C ARG A 68 -0.30 -11.94 -16.74
N TYR A 69 -0.16 -11.47 -15.51
CA TYR A 69 0.64 -12.16 -14.51
C TYR A 69 0.04 -13.52 -14.16
N ALA A 70 -1.25 -13.63 -13.86
CA ALA A 70 -1.90 -14.91 -13.57
C ALA A 70 -3.14 -15.18 -14.45
N CYS A 71 -3.06 -15.01 -15.78
CA CYS A 71 -4.16 -15.50 -16.66
C CYS A 71 -4.18 -17.04 -16.72
N PRO A 72 -5.34 -17.70 -16.53
CA PRO A 72 -5.49 -19.15 -16.73
C PRO A 72 -5.05 -19.67 -18.10
N ASN A 73 -5.14 -18.85 -19.16
CA ASN A 73 -4.75 -19.24 -20.50
C ASN A 73 -3.23 -19.19 -20.75
N GLN A 74 -2.42 -18.75 -19.79
CA GLN A 74 -0.96 -18.70 -19.99
C GLN A 74 -0.31 -20.04 -19.60
N ARG A 75 0.77 -20.42 -20.29
CA ARG A 75 1.51 -21.67 -20.02
C ARG A 75 2.04 -21.80 -18.58
N ARG A 76 2.39 -20.68 -17.95
CA ARG A 76 2.98 -20.62 -16.60
C ARG A 76 1.94 -20.47 -15.48
N TYR A 77 0.64 -20.53 -15.78
CA TYR A 77 -0.42 -20.22 -14.81
C TYR A 77 -0.26 -20.98 -13.49
N SER A 78 -0.12 -22.31 -13.54
CA SER A 78 0.02 -23.15 -12.35
C SER A 78 1.27 -22.81 -11.54
N THR A 79 2.41 -22.56 -12.19
CA THR A 79 3.64 -22.12 -11.53
C THR A 79 3.42 -20.81 -10.78
N LEU A 80 2.77 -19.83 -11.40
CA LEU A 80 2.60 -18.48 -10.83
C LEU A 80 1.61 -18.46 -9.66
N VAL A 81 0.58 -19.32 -9.70
CA VAL A 81 -0.32 -19.56 -8.56
C VAL A 81 0.42 -20.27 -7.43
N ASN A 82 1.21 -21.31 -7.74
CA ASN A 82 1.98 -22.05 -6.74
C ASN A 82 3.06 -21.20 -6.08
N GLU A 83 3.71 -20.30 -6.81
CA GLU A 83 4.67 -19.32 -6.27
C GLU A 83 4.04 -18.43 -5.18
N ALA A 84 2.75 -18.11 -5.31
CA ALA A 84 2.00 -17.33 -4.32
C ALA A 84 1.36 -18.19 -3.22
N ASN A 85 1.62 -19.51 -3.21
CA ASN A 85 1.00 -20.50 -2.33
C ASN A 85 -0.52 -20.61 -2.52
N GLY A 86 -0.98 -20.52 -3.77
CA GLY A 86 -2.39 -20.59 -4.14
C GLY A 86 -3.06 -19.24 -4.28
N LEU A 87 -4.40 -19.26 -4.34
CA LEU A 87 -5.24 -18.06 -4.44
C LEU A 87 -5.81 -17.63 -3.07
N GLU A 88 -5.63 -18.47 -2.06
CA GLU A 88 -6.14 -18.26 -0.70
C GLU A 88 -5.19 -17.45 0.19
N LEU A 89 -5.77 -16.71 1.14
CA LEU A 89 -4.98 -15.97 2.12
C LEU A 89 -4.69 -16.85 3.32
N THR A 90 -3.46 -17.38 3.42
CA THR A 90 -3.06 -18.26 4.54
C THR A 90 -2.78 -17.44 5.81
N PRO A 91 -3.61 -17.55 6.87
CA PRO A 91 -3.50 -16.69 8.06
C PRO A 91 -2.18 -16.81 8.82
N TYR A 92 -1.67 -15.69 9.32
CA TYR A 92 -0.50 -15.67 10.20
C TYR A 92 -0.93 -15.83 11.66
N ARG A 93 -0.66 -16.99 12.26
CA ARG A 93 -1.16 -17.34 13.60
C ARG A 93 -0.22 -16.99 14.75
N ARG A 94 0.95 -16.40 14.49
CA ARG A 94 1.92 -16.03 15.54
C ARG A 94 1.79 -14.55 15.91
N ARG A 95 2.40 -14.17 17.04
CA ARG A 95 2.50 -12.76 17.45
C ARG A 95 3.46 -12.02 16.52
N VAL A 96 3.07 -10.83 16.08
CA VAL A 96 3.91 -9.91 15.30
C VAL A 96 4.69 -9.03 16.26
N SER A 97 5.96 -8.73 15.96
CA SER A 97 6.76 -7.81 16.77
C SER A 97 6.11 -6.42 16.83
N PRO A 98 6.04 -5.79 18.01
CA PRO A 98 5.41 -4.49 18.16
C PRO A 98 6.22 -3.39 17.48
N MET A 99 5.53 -2.34 17.04
CA MET A 99 6.14 -1.15 16.46
C MET A 99 6.60 -0.21 17.56
N ILE A 100 7.74 0.45 17.33
CA ILE A 100 8.37 1.40 18.28
C ILE A 100 8.51 2.79 17.62
N THR A 101 7.38 3.46 17.33
CA THR A 101 7.36 4.88 16.91
C THR A 101 6.21 5.61 17.58
N SER A 102 6.39 6.91 17.81
CA SER A 102 5.39 7.83 18.38
C SER A 102 4.92 8.92 17.43
N GLN A 103 5.41 8.95 16.18
CA GLN A 103 5.08 10.02 15.23
C GLN A 103 3.98 9.60 14.23
N ASP A 104 2.96 10.45 14.07
CA ASP A 104 1.84 10.24 13.13
C ASP A 104 2.10 10.86 11.75
N TYR A 105 3.16 11.67 11.64
CA TYR A 105 3.67 12.20 10.39
C TYR A 105 5.13 11.81 10.20
N VAL A 106 5.42 11.10 9.12
CA VAL A 106 6.75 10.59 8.80
C VAL A 106 7.14 10.99 7.37
N PRO A 107 8.17 11.82 7.18
CA PRO A 107 8.64 12.14 5.85
C PRO A 107 9.40 10.95 5.22
N CYS A 108 9.17 10.75 3.94
CA CYS A 108 9.82 9.75 3.11
C CYS A 108 11.06 10.31 2.42
N ILE A 109 12.21 9.69 2.66
CA ILE A 109 13.47 9.95 1.98
C ILE A 109 13.64 8.92 0.87
N LEU A 110 13.24 9.30 -0.35
CA LEU A 110 13.38 8.42 -1.53
C LEU A 110 14.82 8.40 -2.07
N ASP A 111 15.49 9.56 -2.02
CA ASP A 111 16.89 9.74 -2.41
C ASP A 111 17.46 10.97 -1.69
N VAL A 112 18.77 10.98 -1.40
CA VAL A 112 19.38 12.06 -0.60
C VAL A 112 19.61 13.36 -1.37
N GLY A 113 19.80 13.32 -2.70
CA GLY A 113 20.06 14.51 -3.52
C GLY A 113 21.10 15.46 -2.87
N ASN A 114 20.71 16.72 -2.68
CA ASN A 114 21.53 17.78 -2.08
C ASN A 114 21.41 17.86 -0.54
N LEU A 115 20.98 16.79 0.14
CA LEU A 115 21.03 16.72 1.60
C LEU A 115 22.48 16.49 2.04
N VAL A 116 22.96 17.32 2.96
CA VAL A 116 24.36 17.30 3.40
C VAL A 116 24.53 16.60 4.74
N GLY A 117 23.73 16.99 5.74
CA GLY A 117 23.91 16.61 7.13
C GLY A 117 22.99 15.49 7.60
N PRO A 118 23.31 14.83 8.73
CA PRO A 118 22.36 13.94 9.37
C PRO A 118 21.11 14.72 9.76
N LEU A 119 19.99 14.36 9.15
CA LEU A 119 18.70 14.98 9.37
C LEU A 119 18.26 14.77 10.81
N SER A 120 17.98 15.87 11.50
CA SER A 120 17.44 15.88 12.88
C SER A 120 15.93 15.64 12.87
N ILE A 121 15.51 14.48 12.35
CA ILE A 121 14.13 14.03 12.27
C ILE A 121 14.01 12.72 13.06
N PRO A 122 13.11 12.61 14.05
CA PRO A 122 13.06 11.47 14.97
C PRO A 122 12.57 10.17 14.30
N THR A 123 11.81 10.26 13.21
CA THR A 123 11.34 9.11 12.45
C THR A 123 11.30 9.48 10.98
N VAL A 124 11.87 8.62 10.14
CA VAL A 124 11.90 8.79 8.68
C VAL A 124 11.48 7.50 8.00
N ALA A 125 10.85 7.63 6.85
CA ALA A 125 10.52 6.50 5.99
C ALA A 125 11.51 6.41 4.83
N ILE A 126 11.90 5.20 4.46
CA ILE A 126 12.74 4.92 3.29
C ILE A 126 12.08 3.86 2.42
N SER A 127 12.34 3.89 1.11
CA SER A 127 11.76 2.92 0.19
C SER A 127 12.45 1.56 0.29
N LEU A 128 11.69 0.48 0.44
CA LEU A 128 12.19 -0.90 0.35
C LEU A 128 13.02 -1.11 -0.93
N TYR A 129 12.55 -0.56 -2.04
CA TYR A 129 13.15 -0.72 -3.36
C TYR A 129 14.50 -0.02 -3.51
N SER A 130 14.79 0.95 -2.63
CA SER A 130 16.09 1.65 -2.58
C SER A 130 17.13 0.90 -1.75
N ILE A 131 16.70 -0.03 -0.89
CA ILE A 131 17.57 -0.75 0.05
C ILE A 131 17.79 -2.22 -0.32
N ILE A 132 17.07 -2.75 -1.31
CA ILE A 132 17.24 -4.12 -1.82
C ILE A 132 18.22 -4.15 -2.99
N ASP A 133 19.14 -5.11 -2.95
CA ASP A 133 19.97 -5.50 -4.07
C ASP A 133 19.22 -6.54 -4.92
N TYR A 134 18.86 -6.14 -6.13
CA TYR A 134 18.14 -7.00 -7.07
C TYR A 134 19.01 -8.08 -7.75
N ARG A 135 20.30 -8.18 -7.43
CA ARG A 135 21.12 -9.32 -7.84
C ARG A 135 21.03 -10.46 -6.84
N THR A 136 20.95 -10.12 -5.55
CA THR A 136 21.05 -11.09 -4.44
C THR A 136 19.72 -11.32 -3.73
N GLY A 137 18.78 -10.38 -3.84
CA GLY A 137 17.54 -10.37 -3.05
C GLY A 137 17.72 -9.92 -1.61
N LEU A 138 18.92 -9.47 -1.23
CA LEU A 138 19.26 -9.07 0.13
C LEU A 138 19.31 -7.55 0.27
N SER A 139 19.42 -7.06 1.50
CA SER A 139 19.72 -5.65 1.73
C SER A 139 21.08 -5.25 1.12
N ARG A 140 21.12 -4.06 0.51
CA ARG A 140 22.35 -3.37 0.06
C ARG A 140 23.27 -2.97 1.22
N TYR A 141 22.75 -2.92 2.44
CA TYR A 141 23.46 -2.47 3.62
C TYR A 141 23.65 -3.64 4.58
N SER A 142 24.86 -3.82 5.10
CA SER A 142 25.14 -4.90 6.04
C SER A 142 24.71 -4.56 7.47
N SER A 143 24.52 -3.27 7.77
CA SER A 143 24.14 -2.78 9.10
C SER A 143 23.23 -1.55 9.06
N ARG A 144 22.60 -1.26 10.19
CA ARG A 144 21.80 -0.05 10.41
C ARG A 144 22.63 1.22 10.24
N GLU A 145 23.85 1.24 10.75
CA GLU A 145 24.75 2.40 10.71
C GLU A 145 25.08 2.78 9.25
N GLN A 146 25.35 1.77 8.41
CA GLN A 146 25.57 2.00 6.98
C GLN A 146 24.34 2.57 6.28
N LEU A 147 23.16 2.06 6.60
CA LEU A 147 21.89 2.56 6.08
C LEU A 147 21.69 4.04 6.46
N LEU A 148 21.78 4.37 7.75
CA LEU A 148 21.57 5.72 8.25
C LEU A 148 22.59 6.71 7.65
N LYS A 149 23.87 6.30 7.57
CA LYS A 149 24.91 7.09 6.92
C LYS A 149 24.61 7.36 5.45
N LYS A 150 24.14 6.36 4.70
CA LYS A 150 23.81 6.51 3.28
C LYS A 150 22.65 7.47 3.06
N PHE A 151 21.63 7.42 3.92
CA PHE A 151 20.43 8.27 3.81
C PHE A 151 20.54 9.60 4.56
N LYS A 152 21.71 9.90 5.14
CA LYS A 152 21.94 11.14 5.91
C LYS A 152 20.94 11.28 7.07
N ILE A 153 20.73 10.21 7.82
CA ILE A 153 19.79 10.16 8.94
C ILE A 153 20.56 10.14 10.26
N ASN A 154 20.05 10.82 11.29
CA ASN A 154 20.60 10.74 12.64
C ASN A 154 20.62 9.29 13.17
N PRO A 155 21.71 8.80 13.80
CA PRO A 155 21.81 7.46 14.38
C PRO A 155 20.65 7.04 15.31
N THR A 156 20.05 8.00 16.02
CA THR A 156 18.96 7.75 16.98
C THR A 156 17.57 7.72 16.34
N ALA A 157 17.44 8.11 15.07
CA ALA A 157 16.14 8.21 14.40
C ALA A 157 15.54 6.83 14.11
N HIS A 158 14.24 6.68 14.34
CA HIS A 158 13.49 5.49 13.93
C HIS A 158 13.36 5.42 12.40
N VAL A 159 13.39 4.21 11.86
CA VAL A 159 13.28 3.97 10.41
C VAL A 159 12.04 3.15 10.12
N ILE A 160 11.17 3.68 9.27
CA ILE A 160 10.08 2.93 8.65
C ILE A 160 10.50 2.53 7.24
N ILE A 161 10.33 1.26 6.88
CA ILE A 161 10.52 0.80 5.50
C ILE A 161 9.17 0.81 4.80
N ALA A 162 9.00 1.77 3.88
CA ALA A 162 7.84 1.85 3.02
C ALA A 162 8.04 0.93 1.81
N ALA A 163 7.12 0.00 1.60
CA ALA A 163 7.14 -0.93 0.48
C ALA A 163 6.11 -0.53 -0.60
N THR A 164 6.02 0.77 -0.84
CA THR A 164 5.22 1.35 -1.90
C THR A 164 6.12 1.75 -3.06
N GLY A 165 5.88 1.21 -4.25
CA GLY A 165 6.73 1.41 -5.41
C GLY A 165 5.99 1.32 -6.73
N GLU A 166 6.71 1.59 -7.81
CA GLU A 166 6.24 1.34 -9.17
C GLU A 166 6.14 -0.18 -9.41
N ASP A 167 5.15 -0.60 -10.21
CA ASP A 167 4.88 -2.02 -10.49
C ASP A 167 6.16 -2.78 -10.89
N ARG A 168 7.03 -2.17 -11.71
CA ARG A 168 8.30 -2.80 -12.13
C ARG A 168 9.21 -3.14 -10.95
N LEU A 169 9.28 -2.29 -9.93
CA LEU A 169 10.11 -2.52 -8.76
C LEU A 169 9.49 -3.54 -7.81
N VAL A 170 8.15 -3.51 -7.68
CA VAL A 170 7.38 -4.48 -6.90
C VAL A 170 7.55 -5.89 -7.48
N GLU A 171 7.33 -6.06 -8.77
CA GLU A 171 7.47 -7.35 -9.45
C GLU A 171 8.93 -7.84 -9.43
N ARG A 172 9.88 -6.93 -9.69
CA ARG A 172 11.31 -7.29 -9.60
C ARG A 172 11.72 -7.69 -8.18
N PHE A 173 11.15 -7.07 -7.15
CA PHE A 173 11.38 -7.48 -5.76
C PHE A 173 10.87 -8.90 -5.52
N TRP A 174 9.70 -9.25 -6.04
CA TRP A 174 9.14 -10.60 -5.94
C TRP A 174 10.05 -11.65 -6.60
N GLU A 175 10.56 -11.38 -7.80
CA GLU A 175 11.45 -12.30 -8.54
C GLU A 175 12.75 -12.63 -7.77
N VAL A 176 13.29 -11.62 -7.07
CA VAL A 176 14.56 -11.76 -6.33
C VAL A 176 14.35 -12.15 -4.88
N LEU A 177 13.10 -12.17 -4.40
CA LEU A 177 12.79 -12.52 -3.02
C LEU A 177 13.39 -13.89 -2.70
N ARG A 178 14.13 -13.95 -1.60
CA ARG A 178 14.65 -15.19 -1.03
C ARG A 178 13.97 -15.35 0.33
N PRO A 179 12.92 -16.19 0.43
CA PRO A 179 12.21 -16.44 1.68
C PRO A 179 13.19 -16.63 2.84
N LYS A 180 12.83 -16.11 4.02
CA LYS A 180 13.69 -16.00 5.21
C LYS A 180 14.97 -15.15 5.05
N LYS A 181 15.83 -15.38 4.05
CA LYS A 181 17.12 -14.65 3.88
C LYS A 181 16.94 -13.15 3.64
N THR A 182 16.00 -12.78 2.77
CA THR A 182 15.64 -11.37 2.54
C THR A 182 15.13 -10.74 3.83
N ALA A 183 14.23 -11.43 4.53
CA ALA A 183 13.62 -10.95 5.78
C ALA A 183 14.68 -10.77 6.89
N GLU A 184 15.57 -11.74 7.10
CA GLU A 184 16.69 -11.66 8.03
C GLU A 184 17.63 -10.49 7.69
N SER A 185 17.88 -10.25 6.40
CA SER A 185 18.70 -9.12 5.97
C SER A 185 18.07 -7.77 6.27
N LEU A 186 16.75 -7.66 6.16
CA LEU A 186 15.99 -6.47 6.53
C LEU A 186 15.91 -6.32 8.06
N HIS A 187 15.79 -7.42 8.80
CA HIS A 187 15.78 -7.43 10.27
C HIS A 187 17.06 -6.83 10.85
N ARG A 188 18.24 -7.10 10.24
CA ARG A 188 19.52 -6.49 10.66
C ARG A 188 19.55 -4.96 10.58
N LEU A 189 18.70 -4.35 9.76
CA LEU A 189 18.59 -2.88 9.66
C LEU A 189 17.80 -2.27 10.84
N ARG A 190 17.14 -3.13 11.65
CA ARG A 190 16.31 -2.77 12.79
C ARG A 190 15.27 -1.70 12.43
N PRO A 191 14.40 -1.95 11.44
CA PRO A 191 13.29 -1.04 11.17
C PRO A 191 12.33 -1.06 12.36
N THR A 192 11.76 0.09 12.65
CA THR A 192 10.69 0.24 13.63
C THR A 192 9.35 -0.28 13.09
N LEU A 193 9.16 -0.23 11.77
CA LEU A 193 8.04 -0.81 11.04
C LEU A 193 8.46 -1.06 9.59
N ILE A 194 8.00 -2.15 8.98
CA ILE A 194 8.12 -2.40 7.54
C ILE A 194 6.76 -2.73 6.95
N ALA A 195 6.39 -2.09 5.84
CA ALA A 195 5.20 -2.49 5.08
C ALA A 195 5.52 -3.68 4.16
N THR A 196 4.53 -4.53 3.87
CA THR A 196 4.65 -5.48 2.75
C THR A 196 4.51 -4.79 1.39
N PRO A 197 5.09 -5.33 0.31
CA PRO A 197 4.97 -4.74 -1.02
C PRO A 197 3.53 -4.50 -1.49
N ASN A 198 3.31 -3.39 -2.20
CA ASN A 198 2.02 -2.98 -2.73
C ASN A 198 1.68 -3.62 -4.09
N PHE A 199 1.43 -4.93 -4.13
CA PHE A 199 1.02 -5.58 -5.37
C PHE A 199 -0.31 -4.98 -5.90
N SER A 200 -0.31 -4.70 -7.20
CA SER A 200 -1.34 -3.90 -7.86
C SER A 200 -2.59 -4.72 -8.22
N MET A 201 -3.77 -4.16 -7.96
CA MET A 201 -5.06 -4.76 -8.32
C MET A 201 -5.62 -4.10 -9.57
N HIS A 202 -5.14 -4.51 -10.74
CA HIS A 202 -5.61 -3.94 -12.00
C HIS A 202 -7.09 -4.29 -12.25
N ALA A 203 -7.87 -3.35 -12.77
CA ALA A 203 -9.28 -3.60 -13.12
C ALA A 203 -9.42 -4.27 -14.49
N ASN A 204 -8.47 -4.10 -15.39
CA ASN A 204 -8.52 -4.65 -16.74
C ASN A 204 -7.72 -5.94 -16.87
N THR A 205 -7.85 -6.84 -15.91
CA THR A 205 -7.17 -8.14 -15.88
C THR A 205 -8.15 -9.19 -15.34
N VAL A 206 -7.83 -10.47 -15.54
CA VAL A 206 -8.59 -11.59 -14.98
C VAL A 206 -8.56 -11.54 -13.45
N ARG A 207 -9.57 -12.11 -12.77
CA ARG A 207 -9.62 -12.07 -11.30
C ARG A 207 -8.48 -12.85 -10.63
N HIS A 208 -8.00 -13.92 -11.25
CA HIS A 208 -6.87 -14.72 -10.77
C HIS A 208 -5.61 -13.88 -10.55
N ASP A 209 -5.36 -12.89 -11.41
CA ASP A 209 -4.26 -11.93 -11.29
C ASP A 209 -4.33 -11.18 -9.96
N ASN A 210 -5.51 -10.65 -9.63
CA ASN A 210 -5.73 -9.95 -8.38
C ASN A 210 -5.61 -10.88 -7.16
N LEU A 211 -6.16 -12.10 -7.25
CA LEU A 211 -6.09 -13.07 -6.16
C LEU A 211 -4.63 -13.47 -5.86
N VAL A 212 -3.82 -13.70 -6.90
CA VAL A 212 -2.38 -13.96 -6.77
C VAL A 212 -1.66 -12.75 -6.14
N SER A 213 -1.97 -11.52 -6.56
CA SER A 213 -1.43 -10.32 -5.91
C SER A 213 -1.78 -10.25 -4.42
N MET A 214 -3.00 -10.62 -4.01
CA MET A 214 -3.39 -10.65 -2.60
C MET A 214 -2.63 -11.75 -1.84
N ALA A 215 -2.52 -12.95 -2.41
CA ALA A 215 -1.77 -14.05 -1.80
C ALA A 215 -0.28 -13.69 -1.59
N ARG A 216 0.34 -12.97 -2.54
CA ARG A 216 1.72 -12.48 -2.41
C ARG A 216 1.95 -11.49 -1.29
N ILE A 217 1.00 -10.58 -1.10
CA ILE A 217 1.02 -9.66 0.03
C ILE A 217 1.05 -10.47 1.33
N ALA A 218 0.14 -11.44 1.49
CA ALA A 218 0.08 -12.29 2.67
C ALA A 218 1.34 -13.16 2.83
N ALA A 219 1.90 -13.69 1.74
CA ALA A 219 3.15 -14.44 1.76
C ALA A 219 4.32 -13.57 2.24
N CYS A 220 4.48 -12.36 1.68
CA CYS A 220 5.49 -11.41 2.13
C CYS A 220 5.32 -11.05 3.62
N PHE A 221 4.07 -10.90 4.06
CA PHE A 221 3.76 -10.65 5.47
C PHE A 221 4.27 -11.78 6.36
N ASN A 222 3.89 -13.02 6.03
CA ASN A 222 4.27 -14.21 6.77
C ASN A 222 5.79 -14.35 6.86
N GLU A 223 6.49 -14.13 5.74
CA GLU A 223 7.95 -14.16 5.68
C GLU A 223 8.59 -13.10 6.60
N PHE A 224 8.16 -11.84 6.50
CA PHE A 224 8.72 -10.77 7.32
C PHE A 224 8.41 -10.96 8.81
N ALA A 225 7.17 -11.31 9.14
CA ALA A 225 6.75 -11.52 10.52
C ALA A 225 7.44 -12.75 11.14
N SER A 226 7.69 -13.81 10.36
CA SER A 226 8.33 -15.06 10.85
C SER A 226 9.74 -14.86 11.43
N VAL A 227 10.46 -13.83 10.99
CA VAL A 227 11.80 -13.47 11.51
C VAL A 227 11.75 -12.36 12.57
N GLY A 228 10.56 -12.03 13.07
CA GLY A 228 10.38 -11.05 14.13
C GLY A 228 10.49 -9.59 13.67
N LEU A 229 10.26 -9.27 12.39
CA LEU A 229 10.10 -7.88 11.98
C LEU A 229 8.76 -7.30 12.50
N PRO A 230 8.71 -6.01 12.85
CA PRO A 230 7.45 -5.29 13.02
C PRO A 230 6.86 -4.96 11.65
N VAL A 231 5.75 -5.60 11.27
CA VAL A 231 5.22 -5.55 9.90
C VAL A 231 3.84 -4.91 9.84
N ALA A 232 3.63 -4.01 8.87
CA ALA A 232 2.31 -3.54 8.46
C ALA A 232 1.85 -4.31 7.21
N LEU A 233 0.72 -5.02 7.31
CA LEU A 233 0.13 -5.75 6.19
C LEU A 233 -0.44 -4.76 5.16
N HIS A 234 0.06 -4.77 3.93
CA HIS A 234 -0.54 -3.97 2.87
C HIS A 234 -1.89 -4.54 2.46
N ILE A 235 -2.97 -3.81 2.66
CA ILE A 235 -4.30 -4.27 2.22
C ILE A 235 -4.59 -3.62 0.87
N ASN A 236 -5.08 -4.40 -0.11
CA ASN A 236 -5.48 -3.86 -1.41
C ASN A 236 -6.60 -4.70 -2.01
N GLY A 237 -7.48 -4.09 -2.78
CA GLY A 237 -8.66 -4.77 -3.30
C GLY A 237 -9.29 -4.04 -4.47
N ARG A 238 -9.88 -4.80 -5.38
CA ARG A 238 -10.63 -4.30 -6.53
C ARG A 238 -12.12 -4.22 -6.23
N THR A 239 -12.65 -5.20 -5.50
CA THR A 239 -14.08 -5.35 -5.17
C THR A 239 -14.31 -5.33 -3.65
N PRO A 240 -15.55 -5.13 -3.16
CA PRO A 240 -15.84 -5.27 -1.73
C PRO A 240 -15.52 -6.66 -1.18
N HIS A 241 -15.65 -7.69 -2.01
CA HIS A 241 -15.29 -9.06 -1.62
C HIS A 241 -13.80 -9.19 -1.29
N ASP A 242 -12.90 -8.49 -1.99
CA ASP A 242 -11.47 -8.47 -1.65
C ASP A 242 -11.22 -7.92 -0.23
N PHE A 243 -11.96 -6.88 0.17
CA PHE A 243 -11.86 -6.33 1.52
C PHE A 243 -12.47 -7.25 2.58
N ARG A 244 -13.55 -7.96 2.26
CA ARG A 244 -14.09 -9.02 3.15
C ARG A 244 -13.04 -10.11 3.41
N ARG A 245 -12.32 -10.56 2.38
CA ARG A 245 -11.23 -11.53 2.56
C ARG A 245 -10.12 -11.01 3.46
N TRP A 246 -9.77 -9.72 3.36
CA TRP A 246 -8.82 -9.10 4.29
C TRP A 246 -9.34 -9.05 5.72
N VAL A 247 -10.64 -8.76 5.92
CA VAL A 247 -11.27 -8.84 7.24
C VAL A 247 -11.16 -10.24 7.82
N ASP A 248 -11.52 -11.27 7.05
CA ASP A 248 -11.46 -12.67 7.48
C ASP A 248 -10.01 -13.10 7.81
N TYR A 249 -9.05 -12.67 6.99
CA TYR A 249 -7.63 -12.89 7.24
C TYR A 249 -7.15 -12.22 8.54
N LEU A 250 -7.53 -10.95 8.78
CA LEU A 250 -7.14 -10.19 9.96
C LEU A 250 -7.79 -10.69 11.25
N ARG A 251 -9.03 -11.18 11.18
CA ARG A 251 -9.72 -11.87 12.29
C ARG A 251 -9.03 -13.20 12.61
N SER A 252 -8.64 -13.95 11.58
CA SER A 252 -7.90 -15.21 11.73
C SER A 252 -6.44 -15.03 12.15
N SER A 253 -5.91 -13.81 12.06
CA SER A 253 -4.51 -13.43 12.35
C SER A 253 -4.45 -12.36 13.43
N SER A 254 -4.95 -12.67 14.63
CA SER A 254 -5.13 -11.71 15.74
C SER A 254 -3.84 -11.00 16.20
N GLY A 255 -2.66 -11.50 15.83
CA GLY A 255 -1.38 -10.84 16.12
C GLY A 255 -1.08 -9.60 15.26
N ILE A 256 -1.80 -9.38 14.16
CA ILE A 256 -1.54 -8.28 13.21
C ILE A 256 -2.16 -6.98 13.73
N TYR A 257 -1.38 -5.98 14.14
CA TYR A 257 -1.88 -4.71 14.70
C TYR A 257 -1.76 -3.52 13.73
N ALA A 258 -1.09 -3.70 12.59
CA ALA A 258 -0.85 -2.62 11.63
C ALA A 258 -1.16 -3.08 10.21
N VAL A 259 -1.84 -2.20 9.48
CA VAL A 259 -2.08 -2.32 8.04
C VAL A 259 -1.46 -1.14 7.31
N SER A 260 -1.12 -1.31 6.04
CA SER A 260 -0.65 -0.22 5.19
C SER A 260 -1.53 -0.06 3.97
N TYR A 261 -1.64 1.18 3.49
CA TYR A 261 -2.39 1.48 2.28
C TYR A 261 -1.74 2.61 1.48
N GLU A 262 -1.74 2.48 0.15
CA GLU A 262 -1.37 3.57 -0.74
C GLU A 262 -2.60 4.06 -1.50
N MET A 263 -3.07 5.24 -1.15
CA MET A 263 -4.19 5.88 -1.85
C MET A 263 -3.72 6.72 -3.06
N GLY A 264 -2.42 7.04 -3.13
CA GLY A 264 -1.83 7.80 -4.23
C GLY A 264 -1.90 7.10 -5.61
N THR A 265 -1.97 5.77 -5.65
CA THR A 265 -2.05 4.97 -6.88
C THR A 265 -3.46 4.62 -7.33
N VAL A 266 -4.48 4.94 -6.52
CA VAL A 266 -5.91 4.79 -6.85
C VAL A 266 -6.38 5.75 -7.96
N GLY A 267 -5.43 6.41 -8.64
CA GLY A 267 -5.67 7.31 -9.76
C GLY A 267 -6.23 8.67 -9.34
N LYS A 268 -6.60 9.49 -10.32
CA LYS A 268 -7.10 10.85 -10.09
C LYS A 268 -8.59 10.90 -9.73
N SER A 269 -9.34 9.81 -9.83
CA SER A 269 -10.77 9.75 -9.51
C SER A 269 -11.05 9.98 -8.03
N ALA A 270 -11.75 11.06 -7.70
CA ALA A 270 -12.18 11.36 -6.33
C ALA A 270 -13.17 10.31 -5.82
N THR A 271 -14.14 9.93 -6.64
CA THR A 271 -15.14 8.89 -6.34
C THR A 271 -14.48 7.56 -6.00
N ARG A 272 -13.47 7.14 -6.79
CA ARG A 272 -12.79 5.88 -6.53
C ARG A 272 -11.97 5.93 -5.24
N ARG A 273 -11.31 7.06 -4.94
CA ARG A 273 -10.61 7.25 -3.66
C ARG A 273 -11.57 7.21 -2.46
N ALA A 274 -12.74 7.85 -2.57
CA ALA A 274 -13.77 7.82 -1.55
C ALA A 274 -14.25 6.38 -1.29
N TRP A 275 -14.55 5.62 -2.35
CA TRP A 275 -14.92 4.21 -2.23
C TRP A 275 -13.84 3.39 -1.49
N HIS A 276 -12.56 3.54 -1.87
CA HIS A 276 -11.48 2.85 -1.15
C HIS A 276 -11.35 3.30 0.31
N ALA A 277 -11.58 4.58 0.62
CA ALA A 277 -11.61 5.06 2.00
C ALA A 277 -12.74 4.40 2.81
N GLU A 278 -13.94 4.30 2.24
CA GLU A 278 -15.08 3.59 2.85
C GLU A 278 -14.75 2.12 3.11
N GLN A 279 -14.14 1.43 2.14
CA GLN A 279 -13.75 0.03 2.33
C GLN A 279 -12.72 -0.15 3.47
N LEU A 280 -11.77 0.77 3.62
CA LEU A 280 -10.78 0.72 4.70
C LEU A 280 -11.39 1.00 6.07
N ILE A 281 -12.33 1.94 6.14
CA ILE A 281 -13.08 2.27 7.37
C ILE A 281 -13.93 1.06 7.78
N ALA A 282 -14.68 0.49 6.84
CA ALA A 282 -15.49 -0.70 7.09
C ALA A 282 -14.64 -1.89 7.53
N LEU A 283 -13.45 -2.08 6.94
CA LEU A 283 -12.50 -3.10 7.37
C LEU A 283 -12.05 -2.89 8.82
N ALA A 284 -11.67 -1.66 9.20
CA ALA A 284 -11.23 -1.36 10.56
C ALA A 284 -12.33 -1.65 11.59
N GLN A 285 -13.57 -1.23 11.29
CA GLN A 285 -14.75 -1.48 12.13
C GLN A 285 -15.07 -2.98 12.24
N ALA A 286 -14.91 -3.75 11.16
CA ALA A 286 -15.24 -5.17 11.16
C ALA A 286 -14.20 -6.05 11.88
N VAL A 287 -12.94 -5.66 11.94
CA VAL A 287 -11.87 -6.45 12.58
C VAL A 287 -11.96 -6.42 14.12
N ASP A 288 -12.77 -5.53 14.68
CA ASP A 288 -13.16 -5.46 16.11
C ASP A 288 -11.98 -5.44 17.09
N ARG A 289 -10.90 -4.77 16.70
CA ARG A 289 -9.73 -4.51 17.55
C ARG A 289 -8.92 -3.32 17.01
N PRO A 290 -8.13 -2.65 17.86
CA PRO A 290 -7.28 -1.55 17.45
C PRO A 290 -6.35 -1.92 16.29
N LEU A 291 -6.40 -1.13 15.22
CA LEU A 291 -5.48 -1.21 14.09
C LEU A 291 -4.80 0.14 13.88
N THR A 292 -3.49 0.09 13.62
CA THR A 292 -2.72 1.22 13.08
C THR A 292 -2.78 1.20 11.56
N LEU A 293 -3.10 2.34 10.93
CA LEU A 293 -3.02 2.53 9.48
C LEU A 293 -1.73 3.29 9.11
N LEU A 294 -0.84 2.64 8.39
CA LEU A 294 0.29 3.28 7.71
C LEU A 294 -0.16 3.75 6.32
N LEU A 295 -0.46 5.04 6.19
CA LEU A 295 -1.10 5.63 5.03
C LEU A 295 -0.10 6.42 4.17
N ARG A 296 -0.05 6.12 2.86
CA ARG A 296 0.61 6.98 1.87
C ARG A 296 -0.43 7.62 0.95
N GLY A 297 -0.43 8.95 0.89
CA GLY A 297 -1.46 9.73 0.19
C GLY A 297 -2.76 9.82 1.00
N GLY A 298 -3.89 10.10 0.36
CA GLY A 298 -5.20 10.04 1.01
C GLY A 298 -5.49 11.09 2.09
N SER A 299 -4.72 12.19 2.13
CA SER A 299 -4.86 13.25 3.15
C SER A 299 -6.27 13.84 3.25
N ALA A 300 -7.03 13.85 2.16
CA ALA A 300 -8.43 14.29 2.14
C ALA A 300 -9.37 13.45 3.03
N HIS A 301 -9.00 12.20 3.35
CA HIS A 301 -9.78 11.28 4.17
C HIS A 301 -9.16 11.06 5.56
N LEU A 302 -8.10 11.79 5.91
CA LEU A 302 -7.33 11.56 7.13
C LEU A 302 -8.19 11.64 8.41
N ARG A 303 -9.16 12.56 8.47
CA ARG A 303 -10.12 12.67 9.58
C ARG A 303 -10.96 11.40 9.73
N ASN A 304 -11.50 10.89 8.62
CA ASN A 304 -12.33 9.68 8.63
C ASN A 304 -11.52 8.43 8.97
N PHE A 305 -10.22 8.40 8.64
CA PHE A 305 -9.36 7.33 9.12
C PHE A 305 -9.07 7.45 10.59
N ALA A 306 -8.85 8.66 11.11
CA ALA A 306 -8.62 8.89 12.54
C ALA A 306 -9.84 8.54 13.42
N THR A 307 -11.06 8.50 12.87
CA THR A 307 -12.25 8.00 13.59
C THR A 307 -12.35 6.48 13.62
N ALA A 308 -11.74 5.79 12.66
CA ALA A 308 -11.93 4.35 12.45
C ALA A 308 -10.73 3.50 12.88
N PHE A 309 -9.53 4.06 12.82
CA PHE A 309 -8.29 3.42 13.22
C PHE A 309 -7.82 4.01 14.54
N ASP A 310 -7.26 3.15 15.41
CA ASP A 310 -6.64 3.56 16.68
C ASP A 310 -5.52 4.58 16.45
N ARG A 311 -4.81 4.42 15.33
CA ARG A 311 -3.73 5.33 14.94
C ARG A 311 -3.55 5.41 13.44
N VAL A 312 -3.24 6.60 12.93
CA VAL A 312 -2.89 6.81 11.52
C VAL A 312 -1.49 7.41 11.41
N ILE A 313 -0.56 6.67 10.80
CA ILE A 313 0.79 7.14 10.48
C ILE A 313 0.83 7.50 9.00
N THR A 314 1.02 8.79 8.71
CA THR A 314 1.10 9.31 7.35
C THR A 314 2.52 9.33 6.82
N LEU A 315 2.70 8.80 5.61
CA LEU A 315 3.94 8.78 4.86
C LEU A 315 3.92 9.88 3.80
N ASP A 316 4.80 10.88 3.94
CA ASP A 316 4.85 12.03 3.05
C ASP A 316 6.11 12.05 2.16
N THR A 317 5.92 12.01 0.85
CA THR A 317 7.01 12.28 -0.11
C THR A 317 7.10 13.74 -0.55
N SER A 318 6.09 14.56 -0.24
CA SER A 318 5.98 15.90 -0.80
C SER A 318 6.99 16.87 -0.21
N ALA A 319 7.31 16.78 1.08
CA ALA A 319 8.28 17.63 1.75
C ALA A 319 9.64 17.61 1.04
N LEU A 320 10.20 16.41 0.83
CA LEU A 320 11.50 16.27 0.18
C LEU A 320 11.43 16.65 -1.31
N MET A 321 10.41 16.17 -2.01
CA MET A 321 10.22 16.47 -3.44
C MET A 321 10.14 17.98 -3.68
N LYS A 322 9.35 18.70 -2.86
CA LYS A 322 9.16 20.15 -3.00
C LYS A 322 10.40 20.93 -2.59
N SER A 323 11.14 20.45 -1.58
CA SER A 323 12.44 21.04 -1.21
C SER A 323 13.45 20.96 -2.36
N LYS A 324 13.51 19.81 -3.07
CA LYS A 324 14.34 19.67 -4.28
C LYS A 324 13.92 20.59 -5.41
N MET A 325 12.62 20.85 -5.52
CA MET A 325 12.07 21.85 -6.44
C MET A 325 12.22 23.29 -5.94
N ARG A 326 12.95 23.53 -4.84
CA ARG A 326 13.13 24.85 -4.23
C ARG A 326 11.80 25.51 -3.90
N LYS A 327 10.92 24.74 -3.24
CA LYS A 327 9.61 25.21 -2.78
C LYS A 327 9.46 25.06 -1.28
N SER A 328 8.90 26.10 -0.67
CA SER A 328 8.57 26.17 0.74
C SER A 328 7.06 26.00 0.94
N ALA A 329 6.69 25.17 1.93
CA ALA A 329 5.35 25.00 2.42
C ALA A 329 4.95 26.24 3.23
N THR A 330 3.80 26.83 2.88
CA THR A 330 3.23 27.98 3.59
C THR A 330 1.73 27.82 3.74
N ARG A 331 1.15 28.38 4.81
CA ARG A 331 -0.30 28.55 4.90
C ARG A 331 -0.70 29.88 4.29
N ALA A 332 -1.66 29.85 3.37
CA ALA A 332 -2.31 31.04 2.82
C ALA A 332 -3.81 30.78 2.74
N GLY A 333 -4.64 31.66 3.30
CA GLY A 333 -6.10 31.49 3.31
C GLY A 333 -6.57 30.20 3.99
N GLY A 334 -5.87 29.73 5.04
CA GLY A 334 -6.18 28.48 5.72
C GLY A 334 -5.78 27.19 4.98
N GLN A 335 -5.18 27.31 3.79
CA GLN A 335 -4.77 26.17 2.97
C GLN A 335 -3.25 26.05 2.86
N LEU A 336 -2.77 24.82 2.72
CA LEU A 336 -1.38 24.54 2.41
C LEU A 336 -1.09 24.93 0.94
N THR A 337 -0.10 25.80 0.76
CA THR A 337 0.37 26.25 -0.55
C THR A 337 1.90 26.13 -0.66
N TRP A 338 2.39 25.97 -1.89
CA TRP A 338 3.82 25.82 -2.18
C TRP A 338 4.35 27.08 -2.86
N ARG A 339 5.23 27.83 -2.20
CA ARG A 339 5.86 29.04 -2.75
C ARG A 339 7.26 28.74 -3.24
N SER A 340 7.71 29.50 -4.24
CA SER A 340 9.12 29.47 -4.66
C SER A 340 10.02 29.91 -3.49
N ALA A 341 11.10 29.19 -3.27
CA ALA A 341 12.12 29.45 -2.26
C ALA A 341 13.48 29.15 -2.91
N PRO A 342 13.91 29.97 -3.89
CA PRO A 342 15.14 29.73 -4.63
C PRO A 342 16.35 29.75 -3.69
N THR A 343 17.34 28.93 -4.00
CA THR A 343 18.63 28.86 -3.32
C THR A 343 19.73 28.95 -4.37
N SER A 344 20.96 29.20 -3.94
CA SER A 344 22.12 29.19 -4.82
C SER A 344 22.33 27.81 -5.47
N PRO A 345 22.98 27.74 -6.65
CA PRO A 345 23.36 26.47 -7.26
C PRO A 345 24.18 25.60 -6.31
N GLY A 346 23.81 24.32 -6.18
CA GLY A 346 24.49 23.37 -5.29
C GLY A 346 24.18 23.54 -3.79
N GLU A 347 23.43 24.57 -3.40
CA GLU A 347 23.11 24.83 -1.99
C GLU A 347 22.30 23.66 -1.38
N ALA A 348 22.64 23.33 -0.15
CA ALA A 348 21.99 22.29 0.64
C ALA A 348 20.47 22.55 0.74
N ILE A 349 19.68 21.49 0.86
CA ILE A 349 18.21 21.61 0.99
C ILE A 349 17.73 21.33 2.42
N ASP A 350 18.66 21.05 3.35
CA ASP A 350 18.39 20.53 4.69
C ASP A 350 17.42 21.42 5.46
N GLU A 351 17.68 22.73 5.52
CA GLU A 351 16.82 23.68 6.24
C GLU A 351 15.43 23.82 5.61
N LEU A 352 15.37 23.90 4.27
CA LEU A 352 14.10 23.97 3.53
C LEU A 352 13.28 22.69 3.73
N PHE A 353 13.95 21.53 3.74
CA PHE A 353 13.30 20.26 4.01
C PHE A 353 12.78 20.16 5.44
N LEU A 354 13.59 20.53 6.43
CA LEU A 354 13.15 20.57 7.83
C LEU A 354 11.99 21.57 8.05
N HIS A 355 11.99 22.70 7.35
CA HIS A 355 10.87 23.64 7.32
C HIS A 355 9.60 22.98 6.78
N ASN A 356 9.67 22.36 5.60
CA ASN A 356 8.53 21.69 4.98
C ASN A 356 7.98 20.56 5.86
N VAL A 357 8.86 19.77 6.48
CA VAL A 357 8.48 18.72 7.45
C VAL A 357 7.73 19.31 8.65
N ARG A 358 8.20 20.43 9.21
CA ARG A 358 7.54 21.09 10.36
C ARG A 358 6.12 21.57 10.00
N ILE A 359 5.94 22.19 8.84
CA ILE A 359 4.62 22.68 8.40
C ILE A 359 3.67 21.51 8.15
N LEU A 360 4.09 20.52 7.36
CA LEU A 360 3.23 19.37 7.03
C LEU A 360 2.88 18.50 8.24
N ARG A 361 3.79 18.36 9.20
CA ARG A 361 3.49 17.70 10.49
C ARG A 361 2.38 18.43 11.24
N ARG A 362 2.43 19.76 11.31
CA ARG A 362 1.37 20.56 11.95
C ARG A 362 0.02 20.38 11.24
N GLU A 363 0.00 20.38 9.91
CA GLU A 363 -1.24 20.12 9.14
C GLU A 363 -1.83 18.74 9.46
N THR A 364 -0.97 17.72 9.47
CA THR A 364 -1.37 16.34 9.72
C THR A 364 -1.92 16.18 11.13
N ASN A 365 -1.20 16.69 12.13
CA ASN A 365 -1.63 16.61 13.52
C ASN A 365 -2.96 17.35 13.73
N ALA A 366 -3.13 18.53 13.13
CA ALA A 366 -4.40 19.27 13.20
C ALA A 366 -5.56 18.50 12.56
N ALA A 367 -5.32 17.70 11.51
CA ALA A 367 -6.34 16.86 10.92
C ALA A 367 -6.70 15.65 11.79
N VAL A 368 -5.73 15.08 12.52
CA VAL A 368 -5.96 13.91 13.40
C VAL A 368 -6.59 14.32 14.74
N SER A 369 -6.14 15.41 15.37
CA SER A 369 -6.58 15.82 16.72
C SER A 369 -8.03 16.29 16.82
N VAL A 370 -8.66 16.70 15.72
CA VAL A 370 -10.08 17.17 15.73
C VAL A 370 -11.07 16.04 16.07
N VAL A 371 -10.63 14.78 15.96
CA VAL A 371 -11.50 13.60 16.17
C VAL A 371 -11.60 13.18 17.64
N GLY A 372 -10.64 13.56 18.50
CA GLY A 372 -10.56 13.12 19.89
C GLY A 372 -11.70 13.56 20.82
N ASN A 373 -12.66 14.36 20.35
CA ASN A 373 -13.77 14.91 21.16
C ASN A 373 -15.15 14.34 20.82
N HIS A 374 -15.30 13.45 19.84
CA HIS A 374 -16.61 12.90 19.45
C HIS A 374 -16.56 11.39 19.20
N ALA A 375 -16.46 10.62 20.28
CA ALA A 375 -16.77 9.20 20.27
C ALA A 375 -18.14 8.96 20.92
N SER A 376 -19.23 9.18 20.17
CA SER A 376 -20.51 8.50 20.35
C SER A 376 -21.44 8.83 19.17
N ALA A 377 -22.23 7.83 18.76
CA ALA A 377 -23.22 7.84 17.68
C ALA A 377 -22.70 7.65 16.24
N PHE A 378 -22.48 6.39 15.86
CA PHE A 378 -22.82 5.89 14.53
C PHE A 378 -23.06 4.37 14.62
N THR A 379 -24.30 3.98 14.90
CA THR A 379 -24.83 2.63 14.67
C THR A 379 -25.88 2.76 13.58
N ASP A 380 -25.55 2.24 12.38
CA ASP A 380 -26.48 1.56 11.47
C ASP A 380 -25.76 1.34 10.12
N ASN A 381 -24.96 0.28 10.06
CA ASN A 381 -24.49 -0.28 8.78
C ASN A 381 -25.27 -1.57 8.52
N HIS A 382 -26.27 -1.47 7.65
CA HIS A 382 -26.95 -2.62 7.07
C HIS A 382 -25.97 -3.44 6.21
N TRP A 383 -25.40 -4.48 6.82
CA TRP A 383 -24.86 -5.62 6.08
C TRP A 383 -26.01 -6.60 5.83
N ILE A 384 -26.53 -6.66 4.61
CA ILE A 384 -27.40 -7.76 4.19
C ILE A 384 -26.51 -8.99 4.05
N ALA A 385 -26.52 -9.83 5.09
CA ALA A 385 -26.04 -11.19 5.02
C ALA A 385 -26.98 -11.97 4.08
N HIS A 386 -26.50 -12.32 2.88
CA HIS A 386 -27.17 -13.37 2.11
C HIS A 386 -26.86 -14.72 2.77
N THR A 387 -27.83 -15.22 3.51
CA THR A 387 -27.89 -16.61 3.98
C THR A 387 -28.01 -17.54 2.77
N HIS A 388 -27.10 -18.51 2.66
CA HIS A 388 -27.25 -19.65 1.76
C HIS A 388 -28.50 -20.47 2.16
N PRO A 389 -29.35 -20.90 1.22
CA PRO A 389 -30.33 -21.93 1.51
C PRO A 389 -29.61 -23.28 1.56
N SER A 390 -29.60 -23.89 2.73
CA SER A 390 -29.37 -25.32 2.91
C SER A 390 -30.52 -26.08 2.25
N THR A 391 -30.23 -26.89 1.24
CA THR A 391 -31.15 -27.92 0.74
C THR A 391 -30.68 -29.29 1.20
N ASN A 392 -31.62 -30.01 1.84
CA ASN A 392 -31.62 -31.46 1.97
C ASN A 392 -31.55 -32.16 0.61
#